data_AF-E0P2E2-F1
#
_entry.id   AF-E0P2E2-F1
#
_cell.length_a   1.000
_cell.length_b   1.000
_cell.length_c   1.000
_cell.angle_alpha   90.00
_cell.angle_beta   90.00
_cell.angle_gamma   90.00
#
_symmetry.space_group_name_H-M   'P 1'
#
loop_
_entity.id
_entity.type
_entity.pdbx_description
1 polymer ?
#
loop_
_entity_poly.entity_id
_entity_poly.type
_entity_poly.pdbx_seq_one_letter_code
_entity_poly.pdbx_strand_id
1 'polypeptide(L)'
;MYLLFLYGGITAILILGVSYMLLPIKVDLMGIRVYLAQLFLQDGSLSGIADSMYQIADFHIAYYFYIALYGFFTGQIQAENIYIQLQTIAFGVLFLILPYCVVKSFHSLRLVLVSPFLFFLLIWQYFLHVYYTDYWGMGWAIFLSLPLFFVFLKKCDTTATLWKAYIALCILAGVANIPRAHAGIGIITVAIFLMLYSIYRHMVWSVWQKAIRSVGVILLAGFGYFLFTLIIPNVYLSTFGYDHTTTATKEHKLGGWHTLYIGLGWDSPISISPKLSFLARENPYNIFFSDECAMEAVSRVNHIPPASYTNIKDHFEYAKEAKRAFSENFTVGYFDILKNLYLTAFEEHPLWFIGSYVKKFFVCGLMLLKDTFAYIFFIGAVYFTMRKKYAIRIGGVVGKELYGVLVTLIFFGLLPGLIAIPSHVYLLGSIAAIQSICFLVLLEVLVSTPFFRKDERIHG
;
A
#
# COMPACT_ATOMS: atom_id res chain seq x y z
N MET A 1 17.66 26.01 -1.61
CA MET A 1 17.41 24.56 -1.40
C MET A 1 17.13 24.26 0.06
N TYR A 2 18.06 24.54 0.98
CA TYR A 2 17.86 24.31 2.44
C TYR A 2 16.62 25.00 3.04
N LEU A 3 16.33 26.24 2.62
CA LEU A 3 15.13 26.96 3.07
C LEU A 3 13.80 26.27 2.67
N LEU A 4 13.78 25.51 1.58
CA LEU A 4 12.58 24.80 1.13
C LEU A 4 12.30 23.57 1.99
N PHE A 5 13.37 22.85 2.36
CA PHE A 5 13.28 21.74 3.30
C PHE A 5 12.88 22.24 4.69
N LEU A 6 13.48 23.35 5.17
CA LEU A 6 13.09 23.95 6.43
C LEU A 6 11.61 24.35 6.45
N TYR A 7 11.14 25.02 5.38
CA TYR A 7 9.73 25.37 5.23
C TYR A 7 8.81 24.15 5.22
N GLY A 8 9.17 23.09 4.48
CA GLY A 8 8.43 21.83 4.47
C GLY A 8 8.35 21.18 5.84
N GLY A 9 9.46 21.13 6.58
CA GLY A 9 9.52 20.60 7.94
C GLY A 9 8.66 21.38 8.93
N ILE A 10 8.74 22.71 8.94
CA ILE A 10 7.90 23.57 9.79
C ILE A 10 6.42 23.38 9.45
N THR A 11 6.09 23.32 8.16
CA THR A 11 4.71 23.13 7.69
C THR A 11 4.16 21.76 8.09
N ALA A 12 4.98 20.70 8.00
CA ALA A 12 4.61 19.37 8.47
C ALA A 12 4.27 19.37 9.96
N ILE A 13 5.14 19.97 10.79
CA ILE A 13 4.94 20.06 12.25
C ILE A 13 3.65 20.83 12.57
N LEU A 14 3.44 21.98 11.92
CA LEU A 14 2.24 22.80 12.13
C LEU A 14 0.97 22.06 11.75
N ILE A 15 0.93 21.46 10.56
CA ILE A 15 -0.24 20.72 10.08
C ILE A 15 -0.54 19.54 11.00
N LEU A 16 0.48 18.76 11.35
CA LEU A 16 0.33 17.61 12.24
C LEU A 16 -0.15 18.05 13.63
N GLY A 17 0.46 19.09 14.21
CA GLY A 17 0.08 19.63 15.52
C GLY A 17 -1.35 20.17 15.55
N VAL A 18 -1.75 20.95 14.54
CA VAL A 18 -3.14 21.42 14.38
C VAL A 18 -4.10 20.25 14.24
N SER A 19 -3.70 19.23 13.48
CA SER A 19 -4.51 18.03 13.30
C SER A 19 -4.77 17.30 14.61
N TYR A 20 -3.73 17.09 15.44
CA TYR A 20 -3.88 16.42 16.74
C TYR A 20 -4.63 17.26 17.78
N MET A 21 -4.54 18.59 17.73
CA MET A 21 -5.17 19.47 18.75
C MET A 21 -6.60 19.89 18.43
N LEU A 22 -6.93 20.15 17.16
CA LEU A 22 -8.22 20.75 16.78
C LEU A 22 -9.20 19.75 16.16
N LEU A 23 -8.74 18.55 15.80
CA LEU A 23 -9.54 17.59 15.06
C LEU A 23 -9.64 16.29 15.86
N PRO A 24 -10.82 15.64 15.89
CA PRO A 24 -11.03 14.41 16.65
C PRO A 24 -10.35 13.23 15.94
N ILE A 25 -9.03 13.15 16.02
CA ILE A 25 -8.26 12.04 15.46
C ILE A 25 -8.61 10.78 16.26
N LYS A 26 -9.24 9.79 15.61
CA LYS A 26 -9.43 8.45 16.16
C LYS A 26 -8.33 7.55 15.60
N VAL A 27 -7.47 7.00 16.45
CA VAL A 27 -6.52 5.94 16.06
C VAL A 27 -7.26 4.61 16.14
N ASP A 28 -7.58 4.01 14.98
CA ASP A 28 -8.26 2.71 14.90
C ASP A 28 -7.33 1.68 14.25
N LEU A 29 -6.67 0.88 15.10
CA LEU A 29 -5.77 -0.21 14.72
C LEU A 29 -6.52 -1.54 14.69
N MET A 30 -6.21 -2.44 13.75
CA MET A 30 -6.76 -3.80 13.85
C MET A 30 -6.10 -4.50 15.04
N GLY A 31 -6.87 -4.66 16.11
CA GLY A 31 -6.39 -5.25 17.36
C GLY A 31 -5.72 -6.61 17.17
N ILE A 32 -6.17 -7.44 16.22
CA ILE A 32 -5.55 -8.74 15.91
C ILE A 32 -4.15 -8.56 15.31
N ARG A 33 -3.96 -7.63 14.35
CA ARG A 33 -2.65 -7.41 13.74
C ARG A 33 -1.66 -6.78 14.71
N VAL A 34 -2.12 -5.83 15.52
CA VAL A 34 -1.32 -5.26 16.62
C VAL A 34 -0.93 -6.35 17.60
N TYR A 35 -1.88 -7.19 18.02
CA TYR A 35 -1.62 -8.31 18.93
C TYR A 35 -0.55 -9.24 18.38
N LEU A 36 -0.68 -9.65 17.11
CA LEU A 36 0.31 -10.50 16.46
C LEU A 36 1.66 -9.80 16.37
N ALA A 37 1.73 -8.54 15.91
CA ALA A 37 2.97 -7.76 15.86
C ALA A 37 3.63 -7.61 17.24
N GLN A 38 2.83 -7.45 18.30
CA GLN A 38 3.28 -7.32 19.68
C GLN A 38 3.95 -8.60 20.20
N LEU A 39 3.46 -9.79 19.79
CA LEU A 39 4.10 -11.07 20.12
C LEU A 39 5.55 -11.15 19.60
N PHE A 40 5.86 -10.49 18.48
CA PHE A 40 7.21 -10.47 17.90
C PHE A 40 8.17 -9.49 18.59
N LEU A 41 7.66 -8.43 19.22
CA LEU A 41 8.50 -7.36 19.79
C LEU A 41 8.97 -7.66 21.22
N GLN A 42 8.29 -8.56 21.95
CA GLN A 42 8.54 -8.77 23.38
C GLN A 42 9.80 -9.57 23.71
N ASP A 43 10.29 -10.45 22.82
CA ASP A 43 11.51 -11.22 23.11
C ASP A 43 12.78 -10.37 23.03
N GLY A 44 12.69 -9.13 22.52
CA GLY A 44 13.79 -8.14 22.46
C GLY A 44 15.04 -8.58 21.69
N SER A 45 15.01 -9.79 21.15
CA SER A 45 16.13 -10.53 20.58
C SER A 45 15.71 -11.09 19.23
N LEU A 46 16.66 -11.09 18.30
CA LEU A 46 16.42 -11.57 16.95
C LEU A 46 16.11 -13.08 16.88
N SER A 47 16.49 -13.85 17.92
CA SER A 47 16.15 -15.26 18.07
C SER A 47 14.70 -15.52 18.46
N GLY A 48 14.13 -14.74 19.39
CA GLY A 48 12.71 -14.90 19.76
C GLY A 48 11.73 -14.40 18.68
N ILE A 49 12.20 -13.43 17.87
CA ILE A 49 11.55 -13.02 16.63
C ILE A 49 11.45 -14.22 15.67
N ALA A 50 12.53 -14.99 15.51
CA ALA A 50 12.54 -16.16 14.65
C ALA A 50 11.55 -17.22 15.15
N ASP A 51 11.62 -17.65 16.41
CA ASP A 51 10.68 -18.62 17.02
C ASP A 51 9.21 -18.27 16.78
N SER A 52 8.86 -16.98 16.91
CA SER A 52 7.48 -16.50 16.75
C SER A 52 7.03 -16.52 15.28
N MET A 53 7.95 -16.24 14.34
CA MET A 53 7.64 -16.12 12.90
C MET A 53 7.31 -17.45 12.27
N TYR A 54 7.75 -18.54 12.89
CA TYR A 54 7.47 -19.90 12.46
C TYR A 54 6.17 -20.48 13.03
N GLN A 55 5.63 -19.86 14.09
CA GLN A 55 4.45 -20.34 14.81
C GLN A 55 3.14 -19.70 14.33
N ILE A 56 3.22 -18.59 13.60
CA ILE A 56 2.07 -17.84 13.09
C ILE A 56 2.19 -17.74 11.56
N ALA A 57 1.75 -18.79 10.87
CA ALA A 57 1.87 -18.92 9.42
C ALA A 57 0.97 -17.94 8.62
N ASP A 58 0.09 -17.21 9.30
CA ASP A 58 -1.08 -16.58 8.66
C ASP A 58 -0.76 -15.32 7.82
N PHE A 59 0.48 -14.81 7.85
CA PHE A 59 0.86 -13.62 7.08
C PHE A 59 2.27 -13.67 6.48
N HIS A 60 2.49 -12.83 5.46
CA HIS A 60 3.76 -12.75 4.75
C HIS A 60 4.93 -12.42 5.69
N ILE A 61 5.91 -13.31 5.74
CA ILE A 61 7.06 -13.27 6.65
C ILE A 61 7.77 -11.92 6.73
N ALA A 62 7.88 -11.21 5.60
CA ALA A 62 8.46 -9.87 5.52
C ALA A 62 7.82 -8.85 6.47
N TYR A 63 6.49 -8.91 6.65
CA TYR A 63 5.75 -7.93 7.44
C TYR A 63 6.21 -7.92 8.90
N TYR A 64 6.18 -9.08 9.55
CA TYR A 64 6.62 -9.23 10.93
C TYR A 64 8.14 -9.09 11.08
N PHE A 65 8.90 -9.60 10.11
CA PHE A 65 10.35 -9.43 10.08
C PHE A 65 10.75 -7.96 10.18
N TYR A 66 10.16 -7.10 9.35
CA TYR A 66 10.58 -5.71 9.31
C TYR A 66 10.03 -4.86 10.45
N ILE A 67 8.83 -5.17 10.97
CA ILE A 67 8.33 -4.54 12.20
C ILE A 67 9.25 -4.84 13.36
N ALA A 68 9.66 -6.10 13.50
CA ALA A 68 10.55 -6.52 14.56
C ALA A 68 11.95 -5.91 14.42
N LEU A 69 12.48 -5.85 13.18
CA LEU A 69 13.74 -5.17 12.88
C LEU A 69 13.69 -3.68 13.20
N TYR A 70 12.58 -3.00 12.87
CA TYR A 70 12.37 -1.59 13.22
C TYR A 70 12.34 -1.39 14.74
N GLY A 71 11.59 -2.23 15.46
CA GLY A 71 11.53 -2.22 16.93
C GLY A 71 12.92 -2.38 17.56
N PHE A 72 13.71 -3.34 17.06
CA PHE A 72 15.08 -3.56 17.50
C PHE A 72 15.98 -2.33 17.31
N PHE A 73 15.97 -1.70 16.12
CA PHE A 73 16.80 -0.53 15.85
C PHE A 73 16.38 0.74 16.59
N THR A 74 15.10 0.87 16.94
CA THR A 74 14.54 2.07 17.58
C THR A 74 14.33 1.92 19.08
N GLY A 75 14.53 0.72 19.64
CA GLY A 75 14.18 0.39 21.02
C GLY A 75 12.67 0.36 21.30
N GLN A 76 11.83 0.38 20.26
CA GLN A 76 10.37 0.35 20.41
C GLN A 76 9.88 -1.07 20.67
N ILE A 77 9.17 -1.23 21.79
CA ILE A 77 8.63 -2.51 22.24
C ILE A 77 7.11 -2.61 22.05
N GLN A 78 6.43 -1.51 21.69
CA GLN A 78 4.98 -1.47 21.46
C GLN A 78 4.68 -1.37 19.96
N ALA A 79 3.94 -2.36 19.43
CA ALA A 79 3.61 -2.42 18.01
C ALA A 79 2.80 -1.20 17.55
N GLU A 80 1.83 -0.76 18.36
CA GLU A 80 0.99 0.42 18.08
C GLU A 80 1.82 1.68 17.81
N ASN A 81 2.83 1.91 18.63
CA ASN A 81 3.73 3.06 18.49
C ASN A 81 4.54 2.98 17.19
N ILE A 82 4.97 1.78 16.78
CA ILE A 82 5.70 1.59 15.52
C ILE A 82 4.83 1.99 14.32
N TYR A 83 3.56 1.57 14.27
CA TYR A 83 2.65 1.96 13.18
C TYR A 83 2.46 3.48 13.11
N ILE A 84 2.22 4.12 14.25
CA ILE A 84 2.04 5.58 14.34
C ILE A 84 3.32 6.31 13.91
N GLN A 85 4.50 5.84 14.35
CA GLN A 85 5.79 6.42 13.99
C GLN A 85 6.05 6.32 12.50
N LEU A 86 5.85 5.15 11.89
CA LEU A 86 6.09 4.97 10.45
C LEU A 86 5.17 5.85 9.61
N GLN A 87 3.89 5.99 9.98
CA GLN A 87 2.96 6.91 9.31
C GLN A 87 3.38 8.37 9.48
N THR A 88 3.79 8.77 10.68
CA THR A 88 4.26 10.13 10.97
C THR A 88 5.53 10.46 10.19
N ILE A 89 6.46 9.49 10.07
CA ILE A 89 7.68 9.62 9.26
C ILE A 89 7.30 9.77 7.78
N ALA A 90 6.39 8.94 7.25
CA ALA A 90 5.95 9.03 5.87
C ALA A 90 5.32 10.40 5.55
N PHE A 91 4.45 10.89 6.43
CA PHE A 91 3.89 12.23 6.35
C PHE A 91 4.97 13.31 6.37
N GLY A 92 5.89 13.25 7.35
CA GLY A 92 6.97 14.22 7.50
C GLY A 92 7.88 14.27 6.28
N VAL A 93 8.33 13.12 5.78
CA VAL A 93 9.17 13.01 4.58
C VAL A 93 8.47 13.60 3.35
N LEU A 94 7.19 13.32 3.17
CA LEU A 94 6.42 13.83 2.04
C LEU A 94 6.34 15.36 2.04
N PHE A 95 5.97 15.96 3.18
CA PHE A 95 5.85 17.41 3.32
C PHE A 95 7.21 18.12 3.31
N LEU A 96 8.27 17.44 3.76
CA LEU A 96 9.65 17.91 3.68
C LEU A 96 10.10 18.06 2.21
N ILE A 97 9.79 17.07 1.36
CA ILE A 97 10.27 17.01 -0.03
C ILE A 97 9.34 17.78 -0.99
N LEU A 98 8.05 17.85 -0.71
CA LEU A 98 7.04 18.43 -1.60
C LEU A 98 7.38 19.87 -2.08
N PRO A 99 7.77 20.83 -1.20
CA PRO A 99 8.19 22.17 -1.62
C PRO A 99 9.32 22.17 -2.66
N TYR A 100 10.31 21.29 -2.47
CA TYR A 100 11.43 21.14 -3.39
C TYR A 100 10.97 20.61 -4.75
N CYS A 101 10.06 19.63 -4.78
CA CYS A 101 9.51 19.11 -6.02
C CYS A 101 8.70 20.18 -6.77
N VAL A 102 7.87 20.95 -6.06
CA VAL A 102 7.04 21.99 -6.66
C VAL A 102 7.89 23.10 -7.26
N VAL A 103 8.92 23.59 -6.55
CA VAL A 103 9.79 24.65 -7.12
C VAL A 103 10.54 24.17 -8.36
N LYS A 104 10.97 22.91 -8.39
CA LYS A 104 11.77 22.34 -9.48
C LYS A 104 10.90 22.03 -10.71
N SER A 105 9.64 21.66 -10.49
CA SER A 105 8.69 21.34 -11.56
C SER A 105 8.00 22.57 -12.11
N PHE A 106 7.52 23.47 -11.25
CA PHE A 106 6.66 24.59 -11.64
C PHE A 106 7.37 25.95 -11.64
N HIS A 107 8.61 26.03 -11.12
CA HIS A 107 9.42 27.25 -11.10
C HIS A 107 8.73 28.47 -10.48
N SER A 108 7.85 28.25 -9.49
CA SER A 108 7.05 29.29 -8.83
C SER A 108 7.12 29.18 -7.32
N LEU A 109 7.71 30.19 -6.67
CA LEU A 109 7.79 30.26 -5.20
C LEU A 109 6.42 30.46 -4.55
N ARG A 110 5.50 31.18 -5.21
CA ARG A 110 4.12 31.36 -4.71
C ARG A 110 3.37 30.03 -4.63
N LEU A 111 3.56 29.17 -5.64
CA LEU A 111 3.01 27.81 -5.63
C LEU A 111 3.63 26.95 -4.52
N VAL A 112 4.93 27.10 -4.25
CA VAL A 112 5.59 26.38 -3.16
C VAL A 112 4.94 26.68 -1.82
N LEU A 113 4.58 27.93 -1.55
CA LEU A 113 3.97 28.34 -0.27
C LEU A 113 2.54 27.81 -0.08
N VAL A 114 1.82 27.54 -1.17
CA VAL A 114 0.41 27.12 -1.09
C VAL A 114 0.25 25.60 -1.27
N SER A 115 1.19 24.96 -1.97
CA SER A 115 1.10 23.54 -2.34
C SER A 115 1.01 22.54 -1.18
N PRO A 116 1.72 22.69 -0.03
CA PRO A 116 1.57 21.75 1.08
C PRO A 116 0.18 21.83 1.70
N PHE A 117 -0.39 23.02 1.80
CA PHE A 117 -1.73 23.22 2.32
C PHE A 117 -2.80 22.61 1.38
N LEU A 118 -2.68 22.83 0.07
CA LEU A 118 -3.59 22.21 -0.91
C LEU A 118 -3.50 20.69 -0.87
N PHE A 119 -2.29 20.16 -0.76
CA PHE A 119 -2.08 18.73 -0.66
C PHE A 119 -2.70 18.15 0.62
N PHE A 120 -2.49 18.82 1.76
CA PHE A 120 -3.14 18.47 3.03
C PHE A 120 -4.66 18.39 2.91
N LEU A 121 -5.31 19.40 2.32
CA LEU A 121 -6.77 19.39 2.14
C LEU A 121 -7.28 18.19 1.32
N LEU A 122 -6.48 17.71 0.37
CA LEU A 122 -6.83 16.55 -0.45
C LEU A 122 -6.68 15.23 0.32
N ILE A 123 -5.63 15.09 1.13
CA ILE A 123 -5.34 13.84 1.83
C ILE A 123 -5.99 13.72 3.21
N TRP A 124 -6.43 14.85 3.80
CA TRP A 124 -6.93 14.94 5.18
C TRP A 124 -7.94 13.85 5.53
N GLN A 125 -9.02 13.74 4.77
CA GLN A 125 -10.16 12.87 5.08
C GLN A 125 -9.77 11.39 5.21
N TYR A 126 -8.89 10.90 4.34
CA TYR A 126 -8.62 9.46 4.18
C TYR A 126 -7.30 9.01 4.81
N PHE A 127 -6.38 9.94 5.07
CA PHE A 127 -5.03 9.61 5.56
C PHE A 127 -4.70 10.21 6.92
N LEU A 128 -5.50 11.16 7.41
CA LEU A 128 -5.25 11.85 8.69
C LEU A 128 -6.47 11.88 9.62
N HIS A 129 -7.69 11.99 9.10
CA HIS A 129 -8.91 12.02 9.92
C HIS A 129 -9.42 10.63 10.32
N VAL A 130 -9.43 9.69 9.37
CA VAL A 130 -9.86 8.31 9.62
C VAL A 130 -8.62 7.42 9.57
N TYR A 131 -7.94 7.26 10.70
CA TYR A 131 -6.76 6.39 10.76
C TYR A 131 -7.19 4.93 10.60
N TYR A 132 -6.92 4.36 9.42
CA TYR A 132 -6.83 2.92 9.24
C TYR A 132 -5.34 2.54 9.20
N THR A 133 -4.76 2.42 10.38
CA THR A 133 -3.31 2.29 10.65
C THR A 133 -2.65 1.03 10.08
N ASP A 134 -3.39 0.11 9.45
CA ASP A 134 -2.81 -1.14 8.92
C ASP A 134 -2.93 -1.25 7.38
N TYR A 135 -3.61 -0.31 6.74
CA TYR A 135 -3.90 -0.35 5.29
C TYR A 135 -3.26 0.80 4.50
N TRP A 136 -2.62 1.73 5.20
CA TRP A 136 -2.05 2.96 4.64
C TRP A 136 -0.79 2.76 3.80
N GLY A 137 -0.10 1.62 3.96
CA GLY A 137 1.19 1.34 3.32
C GLY A 137 1.18 1.64 1.82
N MET A 138 0.11 1.23 1.11
CA MET A 138 0.00 1.43 -0.33
C MET A 138 -0.34 2.88 -0.73
N GLY A 139 -1.12 3.60 0.07
CA GLY A 139 -1.45 5.00 -0.23
C GLY A 139 -0.27 5.94 0.02
N TRP A 140 0.42 5.79 1.17
CA TRP A 140 1.66 6.54 1.43
C TRP A 140 2.77 6.17 0.46
N ALA A 141 2.88 4.90 0.08
CA ALA A 141 3.76 4.46 -1.00
C ALA A 141 3.54 5.27 -2.29
N ILE A 142 2.29 5.43 -2.72
CA ILE A 142 1.95 6.21 -3.92
C ILE A 142 2.33 7.68 -3.73
N PHE A 143 2.00 8.29 -2.59
CA PHE A 143 2.39 9.68 -2.35
C PHE A 143 3.90 9.91 -2.29
N LEU A 144 4.64 9.05 -1.60
CA LEU A 144 6.10 9.13 -1.50
C LEU A 144 6.80 8.87 -2.84
N SER A 145 6.16 8.08 -3.71
CA SER A 145 6.66 7.83 -5.06
C SER A 145 6.46 9.02 -6.02
N LEU A 146 5.48 9.89 -5.76
CA LEU A 146 5.15 11.04 -6.61
C LEU A 146 6.34 12.02 -6.79
N PRO A 147 7.05 12.47 -5.74
CA PRO A 147 8.32 13.18 -5.84
C PRO A 147 9.36 12.52 -6.76
N LEU A 148 9.47 11.19 -6.69
CA LEU A 148 10.44 10.42 -7.47
C LEU A 148 10.02 10.33 -8.93
N PHE A 149 8.71 10.24 -9.22
CA PHE A 149 8.19 10.28 -10.58
C PHE A 149 8.48 11.61 -11.28
N PHE A 150 8.41 12.73 -10.54
CA PHE A 150 8.82 14.04 -11.06
C PHE A 150 10.27 14.09 -11.49
N VAL A 151 11.16 13.52 -10.68
CA VAL A 151 12.60 13.49 -10.98
C VAL A 151 12.87 12.59 -12.19
N PHE A 152 12.21 11.43 -12.25
CA PHE A 152 12.40 10.43 -13.29
C PHE A 152 11.94 10.90 -14.67
N LEU A 153 10.75 11.48 -14.77
CA LEU A 153 10.15 11.86 -16.07
C LEU A 153 10.72 13.16 -16.64
N LYS A 154 11.16 14.10 -15.79
CA LYS A 154 11.58 15.45 -16.24
C LYS A 154 13.09 15.57 -16.52
N LYS A 155 13.96 14.75 -15.90
CA LYS A 155 15.44 14.96 -15.92
C LYS A 155 16.31 13.71 -15.73
N CYS A 156 15.98 12.58 -16.33
CA CYS A 156 16.93 11.46 -16.41
C CYS A 156 17.64 11.43 -17.78
N ASP A 157 18.46 12.44 -18.06
CA ASP A 157 19.29 12.48 -19.28
C ASP A 157 20.42 11.44 -19.25
N THR A 158 20.70 10.83 -18.10
CA THR A 158 21.79 9.86 -17.91
C THR A 158 21.33 8.55 -17.26
N THR A 159 21.82 7.44 -17.80
CA THR A 159 21.56 6.06 -17.33
C THR A 159 21.87 5.87 -15.85
N ALA A 160 22.92 6.52 -15.32
CA ALA A 160 23.30 6.42 -13.91
C ALA A 160 22.26 7.05 -12.96
N THR A 161 21.61 8.15 -13.35
CA THR A 161 20.59 8.82 -12.54
C THR A 161 19.30 7.99 -12.49
N LEU A 162 18.97 7.34 -13.61
CA LEU A 162 17.86 6.40 -13.73
C LEU A 162 18.03 5.19 -12.80
N TRP A 163 19.25 4.62 -12.75
CA TRP A 163 19.59 3.53 -11.83
C TRP A 163 19.50 3.92 -10.35
N LYS A 164 19.97 5.10 -9.97
CA LYS A 164 19.87 5.59 -8.59
C LYS A 164 18.42 5.75 -8.14
N ALA A 165 17.57 6.30 -9.01
CA ALA A 165 16.14 6.44 -8.74
C ALA A 165 15.43 5.08 -8.64
N TYR A 166 15.78 4.14 -9.52
CA TYR A 166 15.28 2.77 -9.46
C TYR A 166 15.63 2.06 -8.14
N ILE A 167 16.90 2.12 -7.72
CA ILE A 167 17.35 1.55 -6.46
C ILE A 167 16.59 2.18 -5.28
N ALA A 168 16.39 3.51 -5.28
CA ALA A 168 15.61 4.19 -4.26
C ALA A 168 14.14 3.72 -4.21
N LEU A 169 13.49 3.50 -5.36
CA LEU A 169 12.14 2.93 -5.44
C LEU A 169 12.10 1.49 -4.92
N CYS A 170 13.10 0.66 -5.22
CA CYS A 170 13.19 -0.70 -4.67
C CYS A 170 13.37 -0.71 -3.15
N ILE A 171 14.18 0.19 -2.60
CA ILE A 171 14.35 0.34 -1.15
C ILE A 171 13.04 0.81 -0.51
N LEU A 172 12.38 1.82 -1.08
CA LEU A 172 11.08 2.31 -0.62
C LEU A 172 9.99 1.23 -0.70
N ALA A 173 10.03 0.38 -1.72
CA ALA A 173 9.15 -0.78 -1.81
C ALA A 173 9.37 -1.78 -0.69
N GLY A 174 10.63 -2.04 -0.32
CA GLY A 174 10.97 -2.85 0.86
C GLY A 174 10.39 -2.25 2.16
N VAL A 175 10.64 -0.95 2.39
CA VAL A 175 10.15 -0.22 3.57
C VAL A 175 8.63 -0.07 3.59
N ALA A 176 7.98 0.01 2.43
CA ALA A 176 6.53 0.06 2.35
C ALA A 176 5.88 -1.29 2.67
N ASN A 177 6.64 -2.40 2.70
CA ASN A 177 6.12 -3.70 3.14
C ASN A 177 6.09 -3.89 4.67
N ILE A 178 6.73 -2.99 5.44
CA ILE A 178 6.72 -3.00 6.92
C ILE A 178 5.30 -2.89 7.50
N PRO A 179 4.45 -1.96 7.02
CA PRO A 179 3.09 -1.81 7.52
C PRO A 179 2.11 -2.81 6.90
N ARG A 180 2.46 -3.42 5.75
CA ARG A 180 1.69 -4.49 5.14
C ARG A 180 2.45 -5.25 4.08
N ALA A 181 2.35 -6.58 4.14
CA ALA A 181 2.73 -7.47 3.04
C ALA A 181 2.19 -6.97 1.70
N HIS A 182 3.04 -6.95 0.67
CA HIS A 182 2.69 -6.57 -0.70
C HIS A 182 2.39 -5.08 -0.95
N ALA A 183 2.41 -4.21 0.06
CA ALA A 183 2.26 -2.76 -0.16
C ALA A 183 3.39 -2.18 -1.03
N GLY A 184 4.57 -2.80 -1.01
CA GLY A 184 5.70 -2.51 -1.90
C GLY A 184 5.50 -2.94 -3.36
N ILE A 185 4.54 -3.83 -3.67
CA ILE A 185 4.24 -4.21 -5.06
C ILE A 185 3.83 -2.98 -5.86
N GLY A 186 2.98 -2.11 -5.28
CA GLY A 186 2.55 -0.88 -5.95
C GLY A 186 3.73 0.00 -6.36
N ILE A 187 4.76 0.12 -5.51
CA ILE A 187 5.97 0.90 -5.81
C ILE A 187 6.79 0.25 -6.92
N ILE A 188 6.96 -1.08 -6.87
CA ILE A 188 7.77 -1.81 -7.86
C ILE A 188 7.08 -1.89 -9.21
N THR A 189 5.77 -2.08 -9.25
CA THR A 189 4.99 -2.03 -10.48
C THR A 189 5.17 -0.68 -11.19
N VAL A 190 5.24 0.42 -10.44
CA VAL A 190 5.54 1.71 -11.05
C VAL A 190 6.99 1.82 -11.50
N ALA A 191 7.95 1.32 -10.71
CA ALA A 191 9.33 1.27 -11.14
C ALA A 191 9.49 0.49 -12.46
N ILE A 192 8.79 -0.64 -12.61
CA ILE A 192 8.69 -1.42 -13.86
C ILE A 192 8.12 -0.55 -14.97
N PHE A 193 6.95 0.06 -14.76
CA PHE A 193 6.30 0.89 -15.77
C PHE A 193 7.20 2.03 -16.25
N LEU A 194 7.91 2.71 -15.34
CA LEU A 194 8.82 3.80 -15.67
C LEU A 194 10.04 3.34 -16.47
N MET A 195 10.62 2.19 -16.11
CA MET A 195 11.73 1.61 -16.86
C MET A 195 11.28 1.12 -18.24
N LEU A 196 10.11 0.49 -18.34
CA LEU A 196 9.51 0.13 -19.61
C LEU A 196 9.25 1.38 -20.46
N TYR A 197 8.67 2.43 -19.89
CA TYR A 197 8.47 3.70 -20.58
C TYR A 197 9.79 4.26 -21.13
N SER A 198 10.87 4.23 -20.34
CA SER A 198 12.20 4.64 -20.81
C SER A 198 12.69 3.81 -21.99
N ILE A 199 12.45 2.50 -22.00
CA ILE A 199 12.84 1.60 -23.10
C ILE A 199 12.04 1.92 -24.38
N TYR A 200 10.72 2.12 -24.25
CA TYR A 200 9.83 2.35 -25.39
C TYR A 200 9.97 3.75 -26.00
N ARG A 201 10.42 4.75 -25.23
CA ARG A 201 10.74 6.10 -25.72
C ARG A 201 11.92 6.14 -26.71
N HIS A 202 12.85 5.19 -26.63
CA HIS A 202 13.97 5.12 -27.58
C HIS A 202 13.50 4.58 -28.94
N MET A 203 13.27 5.47 -29.90
CA MET A 203 12.77 5.13 -31.24
C MET A 203 13.76 4.29 -32.08
N VAL A 204 15.06 4.33 -31.77
CA VAL A 204 16.12 3.69 -32.58
C VAL A 204 16.26 2.19 -32.33
N TRP A 205 15.75 1.66 -31.21
CA TRP A 205 15.91 0.23 -30.90
C TRP A 205 14.94 -0.64 -31.67
N SER A 206 15.44 -1.80 -32.14
CA SER A 206 14.60 -2.80 -32.80
C SER A 206 13.59 -3.40 -31.82
N VAL A 207 12.50 -3.97 -32.35
CA VAL A 207 11.43 -4.61 -31.55
C VAL A 207 12.01 -5.69 -30.63
N TRP A 208 12.94 -6.51 -31.12
CA TRP A 208 13.61 -7.53 -30.35
C TRP A 208 14.46 -6.98 -29.20
N GLN A 209 15.18 -5.89 -29.43
CA GLN A 209 15.94 -5.21 -28.37
C GLN A 209 15.03 -4.64 -27.29
N LYS A 210 13.87 -4.07 -27.67
CA LYS A 210 12.86 -3.58 -26.72
C LYS A 210 12.24 -4.73 -25.92
N ALA A 211 11.94 -5.85 -26.56
CA ALA A 211 11.39 -7.04 -25.90
C ALA A 211 12.35 -7.62 -24.86
N ILE A 212 13.61 -7.88 -25.24
CA ILE A 212 14.63 -8.43 -24.33
C ILE A 212 14.86 -7.51 -23.13
N ARG A 213 14.97 -6.19 -23.37
CA ARG A 213 15.15 -5.21 -22.29
C ARG A 213 13.93 -5.11 -21.38
N SER A 214 12.72 -5.25 -21.94
CA SER A 214 11.47 -5.25 -21.16
C SER A 214 11.38 -6.47 -20.25
N VAL A 215 11.72 -7.66 -20.77
CA VAL A 215 11.82 -8.88 -19.97
C VAL A 215 12.88 -8.71 -18.87
N GLY A 216 14.06 -8.18 -19.20
CA GLY A 216 15.12 -7.91 -18.23
C GLY A 216 14.66 -6.97 -17.10
N VAL A 217 13.92 -5.92 -17.42
CA VAL A 217 13.34 -4.99 -16.42
C VAL A 217 12.35 -5.69 -15.50
N ILE A 218 11.44 -6.50 -16.05
CA ILE A 218 10.45 -7.24 -15.27
C ILE A 218 11.15 -8.24 -14.35
N LEU A 219 12.12 -8.99 -14.87
CA LEU A 219 12.91 -9.95 -14.10
C LEU A 219 13.70 -9.28 -12.98
N LEU A 220 14.35 -8.15 -13.26
CA LEU A 220 15.12 -7.42 -12.27
C LEU A 220 14.24 -6.85 -11.15
N ALA A 221 13.10 -6.26 -11.51
CA ALA A 221 12.16 -5.72 -10.55
C ALA A 221 11.47 -6.82 -9.73
N GLY A 222 11.11 -7.93 -10.38
CA GLY A 222 10.63 -9.13 -9.70
C GLY A 222 11.67 -9.68 -8.73
N PHE A 223 12.92 -9.83 -9.18
CA PHE A 223 14.03 -10.28 -8.33
C PHE A 223 14.24 -9.34 -7.14
N GLY A 224 14.28 -8.03 -7.36
CA GLY A 224 14.39 -7.03 -6.30
C GLY A 224 13.24 -7.14 -5.29
N TYR A 225 12.00 -7.28 -5.76
CA TYR A 225 10.85 -7.50 -4.88
C TYR A 225 11.03 -8.77 -4.04
N PHE A 226 11.25 -9.91 -4.69
CA PHE A 226 11.42 -11.20 -4.01
C PHE A 226 12.64 -11.21 -3.07
N LEU A 227 13.70 -10.47 -3.40
CA LEU A 227 14.88 -10.34 -2.54
C LEU A 227 14.48 -9.76 -1.18
N PHE A 228 13.76 -8.65 -1.15
CA PHE A 228 13.35 -8.00 0.10
C PHE A 228 12.15 -8.70 0.76
N THR A 229 11.18 -9.19 0.00
CA THR A 229 9.99 -9.78 0.61
C THR A 229 10.18 -11.23 1.02
N LEU A 230 11.11 -11.96 0.40
CA LEU A 230 11.23 -13.40 0.59
C LEU A 230 12.66 -13.83 0.94
N ILE A 231 13.65 -13.50 0.12
CA ILE A 231 15.00 -14.06 0.25
C ILE A 231 15.67 -13.56 1.52
N ILE A 232 15.73 -12.24 1.75
CA ILE A 232 16.40 -11.65 2.91
C ILE A 232 15.77 -12.16 4.23
N PRO A 233 14.44 -12.11 4.43
CA PRO A 233 13.83 -12.65 5.64
C PRO A 233 14.16 -14.13 5.85
N ASN A 234 14.05 -14.97 4.80
CA ASN A 234 14.32 -16.41 4.94
C ASN A 234 15.78 -16.72 5.22
N VAL A 235 16.73 -16.07 4.52
CA VAL A 235 18.17 -16.26 4.75
C VAL A 235 18.51 -15.83 6.16
N TYR A 236 17.98 -14.71 6.63
CA TYR A 236 18.20 -14.23 7.98
C TYR A 236 17.79 -15.30 9.01
N LEU A 237 16.58 -15.83 8.89
CA LEU A 237 16.04 -16.79 9.84
C LEU A 237 16.79 -18.15 9.78
N SER A 238 17.27 -18.54 8.60
CA SER A 238 18.07 -19.76 8.47
C SER A 238 19.36 -19.73 9.29
N THR A 239 19.91 -18.55 9.57
CA THR A 239 21.11 -18.41 10.43
C THR A 239 20.84 -18.76 11.89
N PHE A 240 19.58 -18.79 12.32
CA PHE A 240 19.16 -19.19 13.66
C PHE A 240 18.65 -20.64 13.73
N GLY A 241 18.88 -21.44 12.69
CA GLY A 241 18.49 -22.86 12.66
C GLY A 241 17.08 -23.12 12.13
N TYR A 242 16.42 -22.10 11.59
CA TYR A 242 15.09 -22.22 10.99
C TYR A 242 15.19 -22.21 9.46
N ASP A 243 15.41 -23.39 8.89
CA ASP A 243 15.56 -23.61 7.47
C ASP A 243 14.27 -24.12 6.80
N HIS A 244 14.30 -24.36 5.49
CA HIS A 244 13.18 -24.93 4.74
C HIS A 244 12.70 -26.31 5.25
N THR A 245 13.47 -27.00 6.10
CA THR A 245 13.15 -28.36 6.59
C THR A 245 12.47 -28.37 7.96
N THR A 246 12.60 -27.28 8.73
CA THR A 246 12.07 -27.11 10.09
C THR A 246 10.81 -26.25 10.15
N THR A 247 10.40 -25.64 9.04
CA THR A 247 9.20 -24.81 8.97
C THR A 247 7.91 -25.62 8.95
N ALA A 248 6.85 -25.12 9.59
CA ALA A 248 5.50 -25.61 9.38
C ALA A 248 4.95 -25.27 7.97
N THR A 249 5.67 -24.45 7.19
CA THR A 249 5.48 -24.23 5.75
C THR A 249 6.21 -25.29 4.91
N LYS A 250 5.96 -26.58 5.22
CA LYS A 250 6.76 -27.71 4.73
C LYS A 250 6.94 -27.81 3.22
N GLU A 251 6.10 -27.19 2.37
CA GLU A 251 6.28 -27.31 0.91
C GLU A 251 5.63 -26.20 0.05
N HIS A 252 4.71 -25.39 0.60
CA HIS A 252 3.85 -24.55 -0.24
C HIS A 252 3.80 -23.09 0.21
N LYS A 253 4.78 -22.32 -0.29
CA LYS A 253 4.79 -20.86 -0.27
C LYS A 253 3.62 -20.35 -1.09
N LEU A 254 2.62 -19.69 -0.49
CA LEU A 254 1.80 -18.61 -1.09
C LEU A 254 0.80 -18.10 -0.04
N GLY A 255 1.20 -17.11 0.77
CA GLY A 255 0.33 -16.49 1.79
C GLY A 255 -0.90 -15.73 1.27
N GLY A 256 -1.13 -15.73 -0.05
CA GLY A 256 -2.32 -15.12 -0.66
C GLY A 256 -3.58 -15.98 -0.55
N TRP A 257 -3.46 -17.29 -0.32
CA TRP A 257 -4.61 -18.21 -0.33
C TRP A 257 -5.61 -17.95 0.78
N HIS A 258 -5.14 -17.56 1.98
CA HIS A 258 -6.02 -17.11 3.05
C HIS A 258 -6.94 -15.99 2.57
N THR A 259 -6.35 -14.90 2.12
CA THR A 259 -7.10 -13.70 1.71
C THR A 259 -8.00 -13.97 0.51
N LEU A 260 -7.53 -14.78 -0.45
CA LEU A 260 -8.34 -15.21 -1.60
C LEU A 260 -9.56 -16.01 -1.17
N TYR A 261 -9.39 -16.97 -0.26
CA TYR A 261 -10.47 -17.83 0.24
C TYR A 261 -11.52 -17.03 1.02
N ILE A 262 -11.14 -16.33 2.09
CA ILE A 262 -12.10 -15.53 2.88
C ILE A 262 -12.73 -14.42 2.05
N GLY A 263 -12.01 -13.95 1.03
CA GLY A 263 -12.49 -12.96 0.08
C GLY A 263 -13.66 -13.46 -0.76
N LEU A 264 -13.84 -14.76 -0.97
CA LEU A 264 -15.02 -15.28 -1.67
C LEU A 264 -16.31 -15.01 -0.87
N GLY A 265 -16.23 -14.95 0.45
CA GLY A 265 -17.33 -14.66 1.37
C GLY A 265 -17.59 -13.17 1.61
N TRP A 266 -17.01 -12.29 0.80
CA TRP A 266 -17.12 -10.84 0.97
C TRP A 266 -18.56 -10.34 0.94
N ASP A 267 -19.44 -11.00 0.17
CA ASP A 267 -20.85 -10.66 0.02
C ASP A 267 -21.75 -11.36 1.02
N SER A 268 -21.23 -12.16 1.96
CA SER A 268 -22.04 -12.77 3.01
C SER A 268 -22.78 -11.73 3.85
N PRO A 269 -24.03 -12.00 4.30
CA PRO A 269 -24.78 -11.08 5.18
C PRO A 269 -24.08 -10.77 6.51
N ILE A 270 -23.15 -11.64 6.93
CA ILE A 270 -22.33 -11.47 8.14
C ILE A 270 -21.13 -10.55 7.85
N SER A 271 -20.64 -10.54 6.60
CA SER A 271 -19.49 -9.72 6.15
C SER A 271 -19.88 -8.29 5.76
N ILE A 272 -21.11 -8.07 5.28
CA ILE A 272 -21.58 -6.76 4.81
C ILE A 272 -22.68 -6.22 5.73
N SER A 273 -22.68 -4.90 5.94
CA SER A 273 -23.84 -4.19 6.49
C SER A 273 -25.16 -4.66 5.85
N PRO A 274 -26.23 -4.91 6.64
CA PRO A 274 -27.52 -5.40 6.13
C PRO A 274 -28.13 -4.58 4.98
N LYS A 275 -27.73 -3.32 4.81
CA LYS A 275 -28.22 -2.43 3.74
C LYS A 275 -27.72 -2.79 2.33
N LEU A 276 -26.65 -3.57 2.22
CA LEU A 276 -26.06 -4.04 0.96
C LEU A 276 -26.29 -5.55 0.75
N SER A 277 -26.98 -6.21 1.68
CA SER A 277 -27.13 -7.68 1.71
C SER A 277 -28.09 -8.26 0.69
N PHE A 278 -28.74 -7.44 -0.15
CA PHE A 278 -29.61 -7.96 -1.22
C PHE A 278 -28.82 -8.73 -2.29
N LEU A 279 -27.50 -8.52 -2.35
CA LEU A 279 -26.56 -9.25 -3.22
C LEU A 279 -26.00 -10.55 -2.59
N ALA A 280 -26.28 -10.80 -1.30
CA ALA A 280 -25.56 -11.73 -0.43
C ALA A 280 -26.01 -13.19 -0.44
N ARG A 281 -27.14 -13.49 -1.10
CA ARG A 281 -27.85 -14.78 -0.95
C ARG A 281 -27.31 -15.93 -1.81
N GLU A 282 -26.14 -15.76 -2.42
CA GLU A 282 -25.64 -16.71 -3.42
C GLU A 282 -24.45 -17.56 -2.94
N ASN A 283 -23.98 -17.38 -1.71
CA ASN A 283 -22.79 -18.09 -1.20
C ASN A 283 -23.10 -19.57 -0.88
N PRO A 284 -22.59 -20.53 -1.66
CA PRO A 284 -22.90 -21.95 -1.50
C PRO A 284 -22.08 -22.61 -0.37
N TYR A 285 -21.01 -21.97 0.10
CA TYR A 285 -20.07 -22.54 1.07
C TYR A 285 -20.13 -21.90 2.46
N ASN A 286 -21.06 -20.97 2.69
CA ASN A 286 -21.17 -20.18 3.93
C ASN A 286 -19.84 -19.52 4.36
N ILE A 287 -19.00 -19.13 3.39
CA ILE A 287 -17.73 -18.43 3.63
C ILE A 287 -18.05 -17.00 4.06
N PHE A 288 -17.34 -16.44 5.04
CA PHE A 288 -17.46 -15.02 5.37
C PHE A 288 -16.07 -14.42 5.61
N PHE A 289 -15.98 -13.10 5.54
CA PHE A 289 -14.71 -12.38 5.63
C PHE A 289 -14.29 -12.24 7.09
N SER A 290 -13.60 -13.25 7.62
CA SER A 290 -12.98 -13.26 8.94
C SER A 290 -11.87 -14.30 8.97
N ASP A 291 -10.80 -14.02 9.73
CA ASP A 291 -9.68 -14.94 9.88
C ASP A 291 -10.16 -16.26 10.50
N GLU A 292 -11.12 -16.20 11.44
CA GLU A 292 -11.76 -17.35 12.07
C GLU A 292 -12.49 -18.26 11.07
N CYS A 293 -13.10 -17.70 10.02
CA CYS A 293 -13.76 -18.51 8.98
C CYS A 293 -12.76 -19.44 8.26
N ALA A 294 -11.55 -18.95 7.97
CA ALA A 294 -10.51 -19.77 7.36
C ALA A 294 -10.02 -20.85 8.32
N MET A 295 -9.83 -20.49 9.58
CA MET A 295 -9.41 -21.42 10.63
C MET A 295 -10.42 -22.54 10.84
N GLU A 296 -11.72 -22.22 10.91
CA GLU A 296 -12.79 -23.20 11.03
C GLU A 296 -12.87 -24.14 9.82
N ALA A 297 -12.62 -23.62 8.61
CA ALA A 297 -12.58 -24.46 7.41
C ALA A 297 -11.42 -25.47 7.47
N VAL A 298 -10.24 -25.02 7.89
CA VAL A 298 -9.06 -25.91 8.04
C VAL A 298 -9.23 -26.90 9.19
N SER A 299 -9.74 -26.46 10.34
CA SER A 299 -10.05 -27.31 11.50
C SER A 299 -11.04 -28.42 11.13
N ARG A 300 -12.07 -28.12 10.33
CA ARG A 300 -13.01 -29.11 9.80
C ARG A 300 -12.33 -30.17 8.93
N VAL A 301 -11.45 -29.76 8.02
CA VAL A 301 -10.72 -30.69 7.12
C VAL A 301 -9.75 -31.56 7.90
N ASN A 302 -9.09 -31.01 8.92
CA ASN A 302 -8.11 -31.74 9.73
C ASN A 302 -8.72 -32.48 10.93
N HIS A 303 -10.04 -32.42 11.14
CA HIS A 303 -10.73 -32.98 12.31
C HIS A 303 -10.16 -32.50 13.66
N ILE A 304 -9.70 -31.25 13.74
CA ILE A 304 -9.17 -30.61 14.94
C ILE A 304 -10.27 -29.75 15.57
N PRO A 305 -10.38 -29.64 16.91
CA PRO A 305 -11.30 -28.70 17.54
C PRO A 305 -11.06 -27.25 17.07
N PRO A 306 -12.11 -26.46 16.83
CA PRO A 306 -11.95 -25.07 16.41
C PRO A 306 -11.28 -24.27 17.54
N ALA A 307 -10.18 -23.60 17.22
CA ALA A 307 -9.51 -22.64 18.09
C ALA A 307 -9.67 -21.24 17.50
N SER A 308 -9.82 -20.22 18.36
CA SER A 308 -10.03 -18.82 17.96
C SER A 308 -8.92 -17.92 18.50
N TYR A 309 -8.53 -16.90 17.72
CA TYR A 309 -7.54 -15.89 18.11
C TYR A 309 -7.92 -15.17 19.41
N THR A 310 -9.19 -14.82 19.60
CA THR A 310 -9.67 -14.17 20.83
C THR A 310 -9.56 -15.10 22.03
N ASN A 311 -9.92 -16.37 21.89
CA ASN A 311 -9.79 -17.33 22.98
C ASN A 311 -8.32 -17.49 23.41
N ILE A 312 -7.38 -17.58 22.46
CA ILE A 312 -5.95 -17.71 22.77
C ILE A 312 -5.43 -16.42 23.40
N LYS A 313 -5.82 -15.25 22.88
CA LYS A 313 -5.47 -13.94 23.45
C LYS A 313 -5.99 -13.79 24.88
N ASP A 314 -7.24 -14.14 25.14
CA ASP A 314 -7.87 -13.94 26.45
C ASP A 314 -7.34 -14.94 27.50
N HIS A 315 -6.91 -16.13 27.07
CA HIS A 315 -6.38 -17.15 27.98
C HIS A 315 -4.87 -17.04 28.24
N PHE A 316 -4.10 -16.65 27.22
CA PHE A 316 -2.64 -16.70 27.26
C PHE A 316 -1.98 -15.33 27.10
N GLU A 317 -2.74 -14.27 26.87
CA GLU A 317 -2.24 -12.91 26.58
C GLU A 317 -1.08 -12.91 25.59
N TYR A 318 0.05 -12.29 25.93
CA TYR A 318 1.27 -12.24 25.11
C TYR A 318 2.32 -13.30 25.50
N ALA A 319 1.90 -14.40 26.17
CA ALA A 319 2.82 -15.38 26.74
C ALA A 319 3.42 -16.35 25.71
N LYS A 320 4.49 -17.07 26.10
CA LYS A 320 5.14 -18.09 25.25
C LYS A 320 4.18 -19.22 24.86
N GLU A 321 3.23 -19.51 25.75
CA GLU A 321 2.13 -20.45 25.60
C GLU A 321 1.19 -20.03 24.47
N ALA A 322 0.92 -18.72 24.29
CA ALA A 322 0.12 -18.22 23.19
C ALA A 322 0.78 -18.55 21.84
N LYS A 323 2.09 -18.29 21.73
CA LYS A 323 2.87 -18.58 20.51
C LYS A 323 2.83 -20.08 20.17
N ARG A 324 3.04 -20.93 21.18
CA ARG A 324 2.98 -22.39 21.03
C ARG A 324 1.60 -22.88 20.60
N ALA A 325 0.54 -22.37 21.22
CA ALA A 325 -0.84 -22.71 20.88
C ALA A 325 -1.20 -22.30 19.44
N PHE A 326 -0.66 -21.17 18.95
CA PHE A 326 -0.83 -20.79 17.55
C PHE A 326 -0.12 -21.78 16.59
N SER A 327 1.09 -22.20 16.93
CA SER A 327 1.85 -23.15 16.13
C SER A 327 1.13 -24.48 15.94
N GLU A 328 0.71 -25.09 17.04
CA GLU A 328 0.17 -26.45 17.07
C GLU A 328 -1.21 -26.54 16.39
N ASN A 329 -2.01 -25.48 16.47
CA ASN A 329 -3.37 -25.48 15.93
C ASN A 329 -3.46 -25.02 14.46
N PHE A 330 -2.53 -24.19 13.95
CA PHE A 330 -2.80 -23.42 12.72
C PHE A 330 -1.83 -23.64 11.57
N THR A 331 -0.78 -24.44 11.72
CA THR A 331 0.34 -24.37 10.76
C THR A 331 0.46 -25.54 9.80
N VAL A 332 -0.01 -26.75 10.14
CA VAL A 332 0.16 -27.93 9.26
C VAL A 332 -0.91 -27.96 8.17
N GLY A 333 -0.50 -27.81 6.90
CA GLY A 333 -1.35 -27.96 5.71
C GLY A 333 -2.34 -26.79 5.46
N TYR A 334 -2.31 -25.75 6.28
CA TYR A 334 -3.28 -24.65 6.27
C TYR A 334 -3.50 -24.03 4.87
N PHE A 335 -2.44 -23.55 4.23
CA PHE A 335 -2.56 -22.89 2.93
C PHE A 335 -2.92 -23.84 1.79
N ASP A 336 -2.52 -25.10 1.86
CA ASP A 336 -2.87 -26.11 0.84
C ASP A 336 -4.34 -26.50 0.94
N ILE A 337 -4.84 -26.63 2.16
CA ILE A 337 -6.26 -26.86 2.42
C ILE A 337 -7.06 -25.67 1.89
N LEU A 338 -6.69 -24.43 2.24
CA LEU A 338 -7.40 -23.24 1.74
C LEU A 338 -7.31 -23.08 0.22
N LYS A 339 -6.15 -23.38 -0.38
CA LYS A 339 -5.98 -23.41 -1.84
C LYS A 339 -6.91 -24.44 -2.46
N ASN A 340 -6.94 -25.66 -1.94
CA ASN A 340 -7.79 -26.72 -2.47
C ASN A 340 -9.27 -26.33 -2.34
N LEU A 341 -9.70 -25.83 -1.18
CA LEU A 341 -11.07 -25.35 -0.97
C LEU A 341 -11.43 -24.22 -1.94
N TYR A 342 -10.52 -23.28 -2.19
CA TYR A 342 -10.72 -22.20 -3.15
C TYR A 342 -10.83 -22.71 -4.59
N LEU A 343 -10.01 -23.68 -4.98
CA LEU A 343 -10.07 -24.30 -6.31
C LEU A 343 -11.33 -25.14 -6.49
N THR A 344 -11.74 -25.92 -5.48
CA THR A 344 -13.01 -26.65 -5.45
C THR A 344 -14.18 -25.70 -5.64
N ALA A 345 -14.17 -24.54 -4.98
CA ALA A 345 -15.22 -23.54 -5.16
C ALA A 345 -15.31 -23.00 -6.60
N PHE A 346 -14.19 -22.89 -7.31
CA PHE A 346 -14.16 -22.54 -8.72
C PHE A 346 -14.68 -23.67 -9.61
N GLU A 347 -14.32 -24.92 -9.31
CA GLU A 347 -14.70 -26.10 -10.09
C GLU A 347 -16.19 -26.44 -9.97
N GLU A 348 -16.74 -26.40 -8.75
CA GLU A 348 -18.13 -26.77 -8.48
C GLU A 348 -19.11 -25.63 -8.80
N HIS A 349 -18.72 -24.36 -8.59
CA HIS A 349 -19.58 -23.19 -8.78
C HIS A 349 -18.90 -22.04 -9.55
N PRO A 350 -18.47 -22.25 -10.81
CA PRO A 350 -17.69 -21.28 -11.58
C PRO A 350 -18.42 -19.96 -11.84
N LEU A 351 -19.75 -20.00 -12.06
CA LEU A 351 -20.55 -18.80 -12.29
C LEU A 351 -20.66 -17.92 -11.04
N TRP A 352 -20.84 -18.53 -9.87
CA TRP A 352 -20.84 -17.80 -8.60
C TRP A 352 -19.46 -17.20 -8.33
N PHE A 353 -18.40 -18.00 -8.52
CA PHE A 353 -17.03 -17.55 -8.33
C PHE A 353 -16.68 -16.33 -9.21
N ILE A 354 -16.91 -16.43 -10.53
CA ILE A 354 -16.66 -15.32 -11.47
C ILE A 354 -17.58 -14.15 -11.16
N GLY A 355 -18.87 -14.42 -10.90
CA GLY A 355 -19.85 -13.41 -10.52
C GLY A 355 -19.44 -12.63 -9.28
N SER A 356 -18.87 -13.29 -8.27
CA SER A 356 -18.33 -12.67 -7.06
C SER A 356 -17.24 -11.66 -7.39
N TYR A 357 -16.24 -12.02 -8.22
CA TYR A 357 -15.18 -11.09 -8.64
C TYR A 357 -15.69 -9.92 -9.51
N VAL A 358 -16.66 -10.17 -10.40
CA VAL A 358 -17.29 -9.12 -11.21
C VAL A 358 -18.03 -8.12 -10.31
N LYS A 359 -18.82 -8.62 -9.35
CA LYS A 359 -19.50 -7.78 -8.35
C LYS A 359 -18.48 -6.99 -7.52
N LYS A 360 -17.40 -7.61 -7.03
CA LYS A 360 -16.33 -6.91 -6.32
C LYS A 360 -15.76 -5.75 -7.14
N PHE A 361 -15.51 -5.97 -8.42
CA PHE A 361 -14.97 -4.94 -9.32
C PHE A 361 -15.88 -3.71 -9.39
N PHE A 362 -17.19 -3.92 -9.59
CA PHE A 362 -18.16 -2.82 -9.61
C PHE A 362 -18.30 -2.13 -8.26
N VAL A 363 -18.36 -2.88 -7.15
CA VAL A 363 -18.46 -2.30 -5.81
C VAL A 363 -17.21 -1.50 -5.47
N CYS A 364 -16.01 -2.03 -5.74
CA CYS A 364 -14.76 -1.29 -5.58
C CYS A 364 -14.76 0.00 -6.41
N GLY A 365 -15.22 -0.04 -7.66
CA GLY A 365 -15.34 1.15 -8.51
C GLY A 365 -16.32 2.19 -7.97
N LEU A 366 -17.49 1.76 -7.48
CA LEU A 366 -18.50 2.64 -6.88
C LEU A 366 -18.02 3.25 -5.56
N MET A 367 -17.33 2.46 -4.72
CA MET A 367 -16.74 2.96 -3.48
C MET A 367 -15.63 3.96 -3.76
N LEU A 368 -14.75 3.67 -4.72
CA LEU A 368 -13.70 4.59 -5.15
C LEU A 368 -14.31 5.90 -5.66
N LEU A 369 -15.37 5.83 -6.47
CA LEU A 369 -16.08 7.01 -6.94
C LEU A 369 -16.69 7.78 -5.77
N LYS A 370 -17.41 7.11 -4.87
CA LYS A 370 -17.99 7.72 -3.66
C LYS A 370 -16.93 8.47 -2.85
N ASP A 371 -15.75 7.87 -2.69
CA ASP A 371 -14.68 8.43 -1.87
C ASP A 371 -13.90 9.56 -2.56
N THR A 372 -13.91 9.61 -3.90
CA THR A 372 -13.11 10.58 -4.66
C THR A 372 -13.92 11.62 -5.44
N PHE A 373 -15.23 11.45 -5.56
CA PHE A 373 -16.10 12.26 -6.41
C PHE A 373 -16.05 13.75 -6.06
N ALA A 374 -16.10 14.08 -4.76
CA ALA A 374 -16.07 15.47 -4.31
C ALA A 374 -14.78 16.19 -4.75
N TYR A 375 -13.63 15.52 -4.67
CA TYR A 375 -12.35 16.07 -5.12
C TYR A 375 -12.31 16.23 -6.65
N ILE A 376 -12.73 15.21 -7.39
CA ILE A 376 -12.78 15.25 -8.86
C ILE A 376 -13.69 16.39 -9.32
N PHE A 377 -14.88 16.50 -8.71
CA PHE A 377 -15.85 17.54 -9.04
C PHE A 377 -15.31 18.94 -8.72
N PHE A 378 -14.74 19.13 -7.54
CA PHE A 378 -14.14 20.41 -7.13
C PHE A 378 -13.03 20.85 -8.09
N ILE A 379 -12.07 19.97 -8.38
CA ILE A 379 -10.98 20.26 -9.32
C ILE A 379 -11.50 20.47 -10.74
N GLY A 380 -12.50 19.69 -11.15
CA GLY A 380 -13.21 19.90 -12.42
C GLY A 380 -13.80 21.30 -12.51
N ALA A 381 -14.56 21.73 -11.50
CA ALA A 381 -15.16 23.06 -11.44
C ALA A 381 -14.11 24.18 -11.50
N VAL A 382 -13.01 24.04 -10.74
CA VAL A 382 -11.88 24.98 -10.79
C VAL A 382 -11.26 25.03 -12.19
N TYR A 383 -10.97 23.88 -12.80
CA TYR A 383 -10.43 23.79 -14.16
C TYR A 383 -11.35 24.44 -15.20
N PHE A 384 -12.64 24.09 -15.21
CA PHE A 384 -13.62 24.61 -16.18
C PHE A 384 -13.88 26.11 -16.02
N THR A 385 -13.80 26.63 -14.80
CA THR A 385 -13.93 28.07 -14.55
C THR A 385 -12.68 28.82 -15.05
N MET A 386 -11.50 28.29 -14.76
CA MET A 386 -10.23 28.96 -15.07
C MET A 386 -9.85 28.87 -16.55
N ARG A 387 -10.19 27.77 -17.24
CA ARG A 387 -9.90 27.61 -18.69
C ARG A 387 -10.61 28.62 -19.59
N LYS A 388 -11.69 29.25 -19.10
CA LYS A 388 -12.37 30.35 -19.82
C LYS A 388 -11.51 31.61 -19.88
N LYS A 389 -10.63 31.81 -18.90
CA LYS A 389 -9.80 33.00 -18.73
C LYS A 389 -8.33 32.78 -19.09
N TYR A 390 -7.83 31.57 -18.90
CA TYR A 390 -6.41 31.25 -19.04
C TYR A 390 -6.21 30.00 -19.91
N ALA A 391 -5.13 29.97 -20.69
CA ALA A 391 -4.76 28.83 -21.52
C ALA A 391 -4.11 27.73 -20.66
N ILE A 392 -4.94 26.83 -20.13
CA ILE A 392 -4.49 25.73 -19.26
C ILE A 392 -4.12 24.51 -20.11
N ARG A 393 -2.89 24.01 -19.95
CA ARG A 393 -2.41 22.80 -20.63
C ARG A 393 -2.10 21.71 -19.59
N ILE A 394 -3.04 20.76 -19.44
CA ILE A 394 -2.82 19.60 -18.57
C ILE A 394 -1.70 18.73 -19.16
N GLY A 395 -0.73 18.36 -18.33
CA GLY A 395 0.49 17.65 -18.72
C GLY A 395 1.54 18.55 -19.35
N GLY A 396 1.32 19.87 -19.40
CA GLY A 396 2.27 20.82 -19.97
C GLY A 396 3.51 21.04 -19.10
N VAL A 397 3.39 20.89 -17.78
CA VAL A 397 4.51 21.09 -16.84
C VAL A 397 5.08 19.77 -16.37
N VAL A 398 4.19 18.84 -16.02
CA VAL A 398 4.57 17.58 -15.38
C VAL A 398 4.72 16.41 -16.36
N GLY A 399 4.30 16.59 -17.61
CA GLY A 399 4.23 15.54 -18.62
C GLY A 399 2.91 14.77 -18.59
N LYS A 400 2.40 14.38 -19.77
CA LYS A 400 1.20 13.54 -19.89
C LYS A 400 1.45 12.12 -19.40
N GLU A 401 2.70 11.70 -19.45
CA GLU A 401 3.22 10.41 -19.01
C GLU A 401 2.91 10.17 -17.54
N LEU A 402 3.11 11.19 -16.68
CA LEU A 402 2.87 11.08 -15.25
C LEU A 402 1.40 10.79 -14.95
N TYR A 403 0.49 11.42 -15.69
CA TYR A 403 -0.94 11.12 -15.57
C TYR A 403 -1.27 9.69 -16.02
N GLY A 404 -0.63 9.19 -17.07
CA GLY A 404 -0.76 7.79 -17.49
C GLY A 404 -0.30 6.78 -16.43
N VAL A 405 0.83 7.07 -15.77
CA VAL A 405 1.34 6.28 -14.63
C VAL A 405 0.32 6.28 -13.48
N LEU A 406 -0.20 7.45 -13.11
CA LEU A 406 -1.17 7.59 -12.02
C LEU A 406 -2.49 6.87 -12.34
N VAL A 407 -2.96 6.91 -13.59
CA VAL A 407 -4.13 6.12 -14.03
C VAL A 407 -3.87 4.63 -13.89
N THR A 408 -2.69 4.16 -14.26
CA THR A 408 -2.30 2.76 -14.10
C THR A 408 -2.31 2.36 -12.62
N LEU A 409 -1.78 3.23 -11.74
CA LEU A 409 -1.81 3.04 -10.29
C LEU A 409 -3.22 2.96 -9.71
N ILE A 410 -4.21 3.65 -10.29
CA ILE A 410 -5.60 3.50 -9.87
C ILE A 410 -6.04 2.04 -10.01
N PHE A 411 -5.77 1.40 -11.15
CA PHE A 411 -6.15 0.01 -11.38
C PHE A 411 -5.40 -0.96 -10.47
N PHE A 412 -4.09 -0.77 -10.28
CA PHE A 412 -3.33 -1.61 -9.35
C PHE A 412 -3.79 -1.44 -7.90
N GLY A 413 -4.19 -0.23 -7.51
CA GLY A 413 -4.78 0.04 -6.19
C GLY A 413 -6.13 -0.64 -5.93
N LEU A 414 -6.82 -1.15 -6.96
CA LEU A 414 -8.06 -1.92 -6.80
C LEU A 414 -7.78 -3.38 -6.41
N LEU A 415 -6.60 -3.91 -6.75
CA LEU A 415 -6.28 -5.33 -6.56
C LEU A 415 -6.47 -5.81 -5.11
N PRO A 416 -6.06 -5.08 -4.05
CA PRO A 416 -6.30 -5.53 -2.69
C PRO A 416 -7.79 -5.70 -2.36
N GLY A 417 -8.66 -4.83 -2.89
CA GLY A 417 -10.11 -4.94 -2.71
C GLY A 417 -10.74 -6.08 -3.51
N LEU A 418 -10.17 -6.41 -4.68
CA LEU A 418 -10.58 -7.57 -5.47
C LEU A 418 -10.16 -8.89 -4.82
N ILE A 419 -8.95 -8.94 -4.25
CA ILE A 419 -8.40 -10.13 -3.59
C ILE A 419 -9.10 -10.38 -2.26
N ALA A 420 -9.20 -9.35 -1.39
CA ALA A 420 -9.81 -9.45 -0.07
C ALA A 420 -11.31 -9.13 -0.13
N ILE A 421 -11.69 -7.91 0.26
CA ILE A 421 -13.06 -7.42 0.32
C ILE A 421 -13.13 -5.97 -0.21
N PRO A 422 -14.21 -5.58 -0.91
CA PRO A 422 -14.47 -4.19 -1.25
C PRO A 422 -14.66 -3.35 0.04
N SER A 423 -13.59 -2.71 0.49
CA SER A 423 -13.62 -1.73 1.57
C SER A 423 -12.66 -0.60 1.27
N HIS A 424 -13.01 0.62 1.70
CA HIS A 424 -12.24 1.84 1.45
C HIS A 424 -10.78 1.72 1.94
N VAL A 425 -10.53 0.92 2.99
CA VAL A 425 -9.18 0.62 3.48
C VAL A 425 -8.33 -0.11 2.44
N TYR A 426 -8.91 -1.04 1.67
CA TYR A 426 -8.21 -1.75 0.59
C TYR A 426 -8.06 -0.91 -0.68
N LEU A 427 -8.75 0.22 -0.78
CA LEU A 427 -8.74 1.12 -1.93
C LEU A 427 -7.85 2.36 -1.72
N LEU A 428 -7.16 2.47 -0.58
CA LEU A 428 -6.30 3.62 -0.27
C LEU A 428 -5.23 3.89 -1.33
N GLY A 429 -4.74 2.84 -2.01
CA GLY A 429 -3.84 3.01 -3.16
C GLY A 429 -4.51 3.78 -4.31
N SER A 430 -5.70 3.35 -4.73
CA SER A 430 -6.45 4.02 -5.80
C SER A 430 -6.88 5.44 -5.41
N ILE A 431 -7.30 5.63 -4.14
CA ILE A 431 -7.67 6.94 -3.61
C ILE A 431 -6.46 7.89 -3.67
N ALA A 432 -5.28 7.44 -3.20
CA ALA A 432 -4.05 8.23 -3.26
C ALA A 432 -3.65 8.61 -4.70
N ALA A 433 -3.82 7.69 -5.65
CA ALA A 433 -3.53 7.95 -7.06
C ALA A 433 -4.48 9.02 -7.64
N ILE A 434 -5.79 8.96 -7.35
CA ILE A 434 -6.75 9.99 -7.79
C ILE A 434 -6.47 11.34 -7.12
N GLN A 435 -6.22 11.35 -5.81
CA GLN A 435 -5.88 12.57 -5.08
C GLN A 435 -4.59 13.20 -5.62
N SER A 436 -3.62 12.38 -6.02
CA SER A 436 -2.41 12.84 -6.70
C SER A 436 -2.73 13.49 -8.04
N ILE A 437 -3.58 12.88 -8.89
CA ILE A 437 -4.03 13.50 -10.15
C ILE A 437 -4.71 14.84 -9.88
N CYS A 438 -5.65 14.88 -8.92
CA CYS A 438 -6.37 16.09 -8.52
C CYS A 438 -5.41 17.20 -8.09
N PHE A 439 -4.40 16.86 -7.29
CA PHE A 439 -3.36 17.78 -6.84
C PHE A 439 -2.56 18.35 -8.03
N LEU A 440 -2.12 17.51 -8.96
CA LEU A 440 -1.32 17.96 -10.09
C LEU A 440 -2.10 18.83 -11.07
N VAL A 441 -3.35 18.46 -11.35
CA VAL A 441 -4.25 19.30 -12.16
C VAL A 441 -4.42 20.65 -11.48
N LEU A 442 -4.61 20.69 -10.16
CA LEU A 442 -4.73 21.95 -9.43
C LEU A 442 -3.48 22.83 -9.58
N LEU A 443 -2.28 22.26 -9.40
CA LEU A 443 -1.03 23.00 -9.56
C LEU A 443 -0.86 23.53 -11.00
N GLU A 444 -1.19 22.73 -12.02
CA GLU A 444 -1.13 23.15 -13.43
C GLU A 444 -2.17 24.22 -13.78
N VAL A 445 -3.35 24.19 -13.16
CA VAL A 445 -4.33 25.27 -13.27
C VAL A 445 -3.79 26.55 -12.64
N LEU A 446 -3.25 26.46 -11.41
CA LEU A 446 -2.75 27.62 -10.68
C LEU A 446 -1.57 28.27 -11.39
N VAL A 447 -0.56 27.50 -11.84
CA VAL A 447 0.62 28.04 -12.55
C VAL A 447 0.27 28.73 -13.87
N SER A 448 -0.88 28.39 -14.46
CA SER A 448 -1.38 29.02 -15.69
C SER A 448 -1.93 30.43 -15.45
N THR A 449 -2.07 30.86 -14.19
CA THR A 449 -2.53 32.20 -13.83
C THR A 449 -1.36 33.18 -13.68
N PRO A 450 -1.55 34.48 -14.00
CA PRO A 450 -0.50 35.49 -13.86
C PRO A 450 0.08 35.59 -12.45
N PHE A 451 -0.75 35.39 -11.42
CA PHE A 451 -0.31 35.47 -10.04
C PHE A 451 0.69 34.36 -9.67
N PHE A 452 0.56 33.16 -10.21
CA PHE A 452 1.48 32.05 -9.88
C PHE A 452 2.53 31.80 -10.96
N ARG A 453 2.39 32.39 -12.14
CA ARG A 453 3.38 32.31 -13.22
C ARG A 453 4.65 33.06 -12.82
N LYS A 454 5.80 32.53 -13.21
CA LYS A 454 7.09 33.20 -13.04
C LYS A 454 7.02 34.58 -13.71
N ASP A 455 7.31 35.63 -12.96
CA ASP A 455 7.55 36.96 -13.53
C ASP A 455 8.73 36.86 -14.49
N GLU A 456 8.47 36.91 -15.81
CA GLU A 456 9.49 37.14 -16.84
C GLU A 456 10.01 38.60 -16.81
N ARG A 457 9.70 39.37 -15.77
CA ARG A 457 10.13 40.77 -15.60
C ARG A 457 10.47 41.07 -14.14
N ILE A 458 11.61 40.57 -13.65
CA ILE A 458 12.21 41.16 -12.43
C ILE A 458 13.67 41.59 -12.65
N HIS A 459 14.37 41.11 -13.68
CA HIS A 459 15.62 41.73 -14.14
C HIS A 459 15.52 41.97 -15.64
N GLY A 460 15.11 43.19 -15.99
CA GLY A 460 15.44 43.80 -17.27
C GLY A 460 16.89 44.26 -17.28
#